data_AF-A0A7C4ZIL7-F1
#
_entry.id   AF-A0A7C4ZIL7-F1
#
_cell.length_a   1.000
_cell.length_b   1.000
_cell.length_c   1.000
_cell.angle_alpha   90.00
_cell.angle_beta   90.00
_cell.angle_gamma   90.00
#
_symmetry.space_group_name_H-M   'P 1'
#
loop_
_entity.id
_entity.type
_entity.pdbx_description
1 polymer ?
#
loop_
_entity_poly.entity_id
_entity_poly.type
_entity_poly.pdbx_seq_one_letter_code
_entity_poly.pdbx_strand_id
1 'polypeptide(L)'
;MSAMNAGSFYATVGLWVAGAIVLAIAAMYFLRPRTRAHYPGGPRRYLLAITIQIIGLLAPIPLVLMLLLASPMAQELQVIAAVLVGMAVVFGLRFAPITGPLLRDLHKARVDAMVERLGPRTQK
;
A
#
# COMPACT_ATOMS: atom_id res chain seq x y z
N MET A 1 36.18 -2.99 -3.90
CA MET A 1 34.76 -3.02 -3.50
C MET A 1 34.67 -3.75 -2.18
N SER A 2 34.41 -3.04 -1.08
CA SER A 2 34.16 -3.67 0.22
C SER A 2 32.98 -4.62 0.09
N ALA A 3 33.19 -5.91 0.40
CA ALA A 3 32.13 -6.90 0.43
C ALA A 3 31.03 -6.40 1.37
N MET A 4 29.96 -5.85 0.80
CA MET A 4 28.75 -5.54 1.54
C MET A 4 28.30 -6.86 2.16
N ASN A 5 28.34 -6.93 3.50
CA ASN A 5 27.76 -8.06 4.21
C ASN A 5 26.29 -8.13 3.80
N ALA A 6 25.84 -9.27 3.24
CA ALA A 6 24.48 -9.43 2.76
C ALA A 6 23.46 -9.03 3.85
N GLY A 7 23.77 -9.29 5.12
CA GLY A 7 22.96 -8.85 6.26
C GLY A 7 22.79 -7.33 6.35
N SER A 8 23.84 -6.55 6.07
CA SER A 8 23.78 -5.08 6.06
C SER A 8 22.92 -4.53 4.90
N PHE A 9 22.96 -5.20 3.73
CA PHE A 9 22.11 -4.87 2.60
C PHE A 9 20.64 -5.15 2.92
N TYR A 10 20.33 -6.34 3.45
CA TYR A 10 18.96 -6.70 3.84
C TYR A 10 18.39 -5.78 4.93
N ALA A 11 19.19 -5.44 5.95
CA ALA A 11 18.79 -4.51 6.99
C ALA A 11 18.49 -3.11 6.41
N THR A 12 19.33 -2.64 5.49
CA THR A 12 19.14 -1.35 4.83
C THR A 12 17.86 -1.34 4.00
N VAL A 13 17.65 -2.34 3.14
CA VAL A 13 16.43 -2.46 2.33
C VAL A 13 15.20 -2.58 3.20
N GLY A 14 15.24 -3.40 4.26
CA GLY A 14 14.15 -3.55 5.21
C GLY A 14 13.78 -2.24 5.91
N LEU A 15 14.78 -1.46 6.34
CA LEU A 15 14.57 -0.16 6.97
C LEU A 15 13.92 0.84 6.00
N TRP A 16 14.38 0.90 4.74
CA TRP A 16 13.79 1.75 3.72
C TRP A 16 12.34 1.38 3.41
N VAL A 17 12.05 0.08 3.29
CA VAL A 17 10.69 -0.41 3.03
C VAL A 17 9.78 -0.12 4.21
N ALA A 18 10.23 -0.36 5.44
CA ALA A 18 9.49 -0.02 6.65
C ALA A 18 9.21 1.49 6.73
N GLY A 19 10.21 2.33 6.43
CA GLY A 19 10.07 3.78 6.35
C GLY A 19 9.03 4.20 5.30
N ALA A 20 9.09 3.63 4.10
CA ALA A 20 8.14 3.91 3.02
C ALA A 20 6.71 3.49 3.40
N ILE A 21 6.53 2.35 4.07
CA ILE A 21 5.23 1.89 4.57
C ILE A 21 4.67 2.89 5.60
N VAL A 22 5.47 3.27 6.60
CA VAL A 22 5.04 4.21 7.64
C VAL A 22 4.68 5.58 7.03
N LEU A 23 5.51 6.09 6.13
CA LEU A 23 5.25 7.35 5.44
C LEU A 23 3.99 7.28 4.58
N ALA A 24 3.78 6.20 3.85
CA ALA A 24 2.58 6.02 3.02
C ALA A 24 1.30 5.93 3.87
N ILE A 25 1.35 5.21 5.00
CA ILE A 25 0.25 5.13 5.96
C ILE A 25 -0.04 6.52 6.55
N ALA A 26 0.99 7.23 7.02
CA ALA A 26 0.85 8.57 7.59
C ALA A 26 0.29 9.56 6.55
N ALA A 27 0.83 9.57 5.33
CA ALA A 27 0.35 10.40 4.23
C ALA A 27 -1.12 10.12 3.92
N MET A 28 -1.52 8.85 3.80
CA MET A 28 -2.93 8.51 3.58
C MET A 28 -3.81 8.94 4.75
N TYR A 29 -3.34 8.77 6.00
CA TYR A 29 -4.11 9.09 7.19
C TYR A 29 -4.33 10.59 7.39
N PHE A 30 -3.30 11.40 7.20
CA PHE A 30 -3.33 12.84 7.46
C PHE A 30 -3.77 13.67 6.26
N LEU A 31 -3.40 13.29 5.03
CA LEU A 31 -3.74 14.06 3.83
C LEU A 31 -5.14 13.77 3.28
N ARG A 32 -5.85 12.75 3.80
CA ARG A 32 -7.21 12.37 3.35
C ARG A 32 -8.26 12.41 4.48
N PRO A 33 -8.45 13.57 5.15
CA PRO A 33 -9.36 13.67 6.29
C PRO A 33 -10.83 13.36 5.92
N ARG A 34 -11.27 13.71 4.70
CA ARG A 34 -12.64 13.40 4.22
C ARG A 34 -12.89 11.92 4.03
N THR A 35 -11.96 11.21 3.40
CA THR A 35 -12.04 9.75 3.25
C THR A 35 -12.09 9.05 4.61
N ARG A 36 -11.32 9.54 5.58
CA ARG A 36 -11.35 9.03 6.95
C ARG A 36 -12.70 9.27 7.63
N ALA A 37 -13.31 10.43 7.43
CA ALA A 37 -14.62 10.77 8.01
C ALA A 37 -15.75 9.90 7.46
N HIS A 38 -15.73 9.58 6.16
CA HIS A 38 -16.71 8.72 5.51
C HIS A 38 -16.49 7.22 5.71
N TYR A 39 -15.39 6.82 6.35
CA TYR A 39 -15.05 5.42 6.48
C TYR A 39 -15.92 4.71 7.54
N PRO A 40 -16.61 3.60 7.20
CA PRO A 40 -17.48 2.90 8.14
C PRO A 40 -16.67 2.24 9.27
N GLY A 41 -17.12 2.42 10.52
CA GLY A 41 -16.39 1.96 11.70
C GLY A 41 -15.26 2.91 12.15
N GLY A 42 -15.19 4.10 11.58
CA GLY A 42 -14.41 5.22 12.11
C GLY A 42 -12.91 5.17 11.84
N PRO A 43 -12.14 6.07 12.48
CA PRO A 43 -10.75 6.35 12.12
C PRO A 43 -9.80 5.18 12.41
N ARG A 44 -10.08 4.36 13.45
CA ARG A 44 -9.26 3.18 13.78
C ARG A 44 -9.39 2.09 12.72
N ARG A 45 -10.61 1.82 12.25
CA ARG A 45 -10.86 0.83 11.19
C ARG A 45 -10.32 1.31 9.84
N TYR A 46 -10.37 2.62 9.59
CA TYR A 46 -9.70 3.25 8.45
C TYR A 46 -8.18 3.04 8.50
N LEU A 47 -7.55 3.28 9.66
CA LEU A 47 -6.11 3.07 9.86
C LEU A 47 -5.72 1.62 9.58
N LEU A 48 -6.50 0.64 10.06
CA LEU A 48 -6.26 -0.77 9.75
C LEU A 48 -6.35 -1.06 8.25
N ALA A 49 -7.37 -0.52 7.58
CA ALA A 49 -7.57 -0.75 6.15
C ALA A 49 -6.43 -0.17 5.30
N ILE A 50 -5.95 1.04 5.59
CA ILE A 50 -4.80 1.61 4.89
C ILE A 50 -3.52 0.85 5.21
N THR A 51 -3.32 0.39 6.45
CA THR A 51 -2.17 -0.43 6.84
C THR A 51 -2.13 -1.72 6.05
N ILE A 52 -3.25 -2.46 5.99
CA ILE A 52 -3.37 -3.69 5.21
C ILE A 52 -3.10 -3.44 3.72
N GLN A 53 -3.66 -2.35 3.16
CA GLN A 53 -3.47 -2.03 1.76
C GLN A 53 -2.01 -1.69 1.43
N ILE A 54 -1.36 -0.86 2.24
CA ILE A 54 0.02 -0.42 2.02
C ILE A 54 1.00 -1.56 2.23
N ILE A 55 0.85 -2.33 3.31
CA ILE A 55 1.71 -3.49 3.58
C ILE A 55 1.55 -4.52 2.46
N GLY A 56 0.31 -4.85 2.09
CA GLY A 56 0.03 -5.82 1.03
C GLY A 56 0.61 -5.41 -0.33
N LEU A 57 0.76 -4.12 -0.60
CA LEU A 57 1.36 -3.61 -1.83
C LEU A 57 2.89 -3.56 -1.76
N LEU A 58 3.45 -3.00 -0.69
CA LEU A 58 4.88 -2.64 -0.63
C LEU A 58 5.76 -3.76 -0.09
N ALA A 59 5.27 -4.59 0.84
CA ALA A 59 6.08 -5.64 1.46
C ALA A 59 6.52 -6.74 0.46
N PRO A 60 5.70 -7.16 -0.53
CA PRO A 60 6.12 -8.17 -1.51
C PRO A 60 7.18 -7.69 -2.50
N ILE A 61 7.25 -6.39 -2.80
CA ILE A 61 8.16 -5.82 -3.82
C ILE A 61 9.62 -6.18 -3.56
N PRO A 62 10.22 -5.86 -2.39
CA PRO A 62 11.63 -6.19 -2.14
C PRO A 62 11.88 -7.70 -2.15
N LEU A 63 10.91 -8.51 -1.68
CA LEU A 63 11.01 -9.97 -1.71
C LEU A 63 11.12 -10.47 -3.15
N VAL A 64 10.24 -10.00 -4.04
CA VAL A 64 10.23 -10.39 -5.45
C VAL A 64 11.50 -9.91 -6.16
N LEU A 65 11.95 -8.68 -5.92
CA LEU A 65 13.19 -8.18 -6.49
C LEU A 65 14.41 -8.99 -6.04
N MET A 66 14.44 -9.45 -4.78
CA MET A 66 15.50 -10.34 -4.30
C MET A 66 15.45 -11.71 -4.98
N LEU A 67 14.26 -12.27 -5.20
CA LEU A 67 14.10 -13.53 -5.92
C LEU A 67 14.49 -13.41 -7.40
N LEU A 68 14.27 -12.24 -8.01
CA LEU A 68 14.61 -11.96 -9.41
C LEU A 68 16.05 -11.49 -9.61
N LEU A 69 16.84 -11.30 -8.55
CA LEU A 69 18.20 -10.74 -8.64
C LEU A 69 19.15 -11.57 -9.51
N ALA A 70 18.97 -12.90 -9.53
CA ALA A 70 19.74 -13.83 -10.36
C ALA A 70 19.04 -14.18 -11.69
N SER A 71 17.88 -13.57 -11.96
CA SER A 71 17.12 -13.83 -13.19
C SER A 71 17.79 -13.15 -14.38
N PRO A 72 17.79 -13.79 -15.58
CA PRO A 72 18.26 -13.17 -16.82
C PRO A 72 17.33 -12.05 -17.33
N MET A 73 16.25 -11.73 -16.62
CA MET A 73 15.33 -10.64 -16.99
C MET A 73 15.98 -9.27 -16.89
N ALA A 74 15.64 -8.38 -17.83
CA ALA A 74 15.99 -6.96 -17.76
C ALA A 74 15.44 -6.31 -16.48
N GLN A 75 16.20 -5.37 -15.90
CA GLN A 75 15.86 -4.73 -14.62
C GLN A 75 14.48 -4.08 -14.61
N GLU A 76 14.06 -3.46 -15.72
CA GLU A 76 12.74 -2.84 -15.86
C GLU A 76 11.60 -3.87 -15.74
N LEU A 77 11.76 -5.05 -16.34
CA LEU A 77 10.79 -6.14 -16.26
C LEU A 77 10.70 -6.71 -14.85
N GLN A 78 11.82 -6.77 -14.12
CA GLN A 78 11.82 -7.21 -12.72
C GLN A 78 11.01 -6.26 -11.83
N VAL A 79 11.15 -4.95 -12.04
CA VAL A 79 10.36 -3.94 -11.31
C VAL A 79 8.88 -4.06 -11.64
N ILE A 80 8.52 -4.18 -12.92
CA ILE A 80 7.12 -4.39 -13.34
C ILE A 80 6.55 -5.65 -12.69
N ALA A 81 7.28 -6.77 -12.73
CA ALA A 81 6.86 -8.02 -12.11
C ALA A 81 6.65 -7.86 -10.59
N ALA A 82 7.56 -7.20 -9.88
CA ALA A 82 7.44 -6.95 -8.45
C ALA A 82 6.20 -6.12 -8.10
N VAL A 83 5.91 -5.07 -8.88
CA VAL A 83 4.70 -4.25 -8.71
C VAL A 83 3.44 -5.07 -8.99
N LEU A 84 3.43 -5.88 -10.06
CA LEU A 84 2.30 -6.75 -10.39
C LEU A 84 2.04 -7.77 -9.29
N VAL A 85 3.07 -8.35 -8.68
CA VAL A 85 2.92 -9.25 -7.53
C VAL A 85 2.33 -8.50 -6.33
N GLY A 86 2.81 -7.29 -6.00
CA GLY A 86 2.21 -6.46 -4.95
C GLY A 86 0.73 -6.16 -5.21
N MET A 87 0.38 -5.85 -6.46
CA MET A 87 -1.03 -5.66 -6.87
C MET A 87 -1.84 -6.94 -6.71
N ALA A 88 -1.30 -8.09 -7.12
CA ALA A 88 -1.95 -9.39 -7.00
C ALA A 88 -2.20 -9.76 -5.53
N VAL A 89 -1.26 -9.46 -4.62
CA VAL A 89 -1.43 -9.66 -3.17
C VAL A 89 -2.58 -8.80 -2.65
N VAL A 90 -2.62 -7.50 -2.96
CA VAL A 90 -3.73 -6.63 -2.56
C VAL A 90 -5.05 -7.12 -3.16
N PHE A 91 -5.04 -7.59 -4.41
CA PHE A 91 -6.22 -8.14 -5.05
C PHE A 91 -6.71 -9.40 -4.33
N GLY A 92 -5.82 -10.33 -3.98
CA GLY A 92 -6.16 -11.52 -3.17
C GLY A 92 -6.72 -11.16 -1.80
N LEU A 93 -6.15 -10.16 -1.12
CA LEU A 93 -6.65 -9.64 0.15
C LEU A 93 -8.09 -9.08 0.05
N ARG A 94 -8.56 -8.69 -1.14
CA ARG A 94 -9.96 -8.25 -1.34
C ARG A 94 -10.98 -9.40 -1.29
N PHE A 95 -10.53 -10.64 -1.52
CA PHE A 95 -11.38 -11.83 -1.48
C PHE A 95 -11.31 -12.53 -0.12
N ALA A 96 -10.31 -12.23 0.69
CA ALA A 96 -10.22 -12.77 2.04
C ALA A 96 -11.36 -12.23 2.94
N PRO A 97 -11.92 -13.06 3.83
CA PRO A 97 -13.13 -12.73 4.60
C PRO A 97 -12.93 -11.57 5.59
N ILE A 98 -11.71 -11.40 6.10
CA ILE A 98 -11.38 -10.37 7.11
C ILE A 98 -10.96 -9.06 6.43
N THR A 99 -10.04 -9.13 5.47
CA THR A 99 -9.46 -7.95 4.82
C THR A 99 -10.31 -7.42 3.65
N GLY A 100 -11.11 -8.29 3.04
CA GLY A 100 -11.96 -7.96 1.90
C GLY A 100 -12.97 -6.85 2.20
N PRO A 101 -13.79 -6.96 3.27
CA PRO A 101 -14.70 -5.89 3.67
C PRO A 101 -13.99 -4.57 3.91
N LEU A 102 -12.84 -4.59 4.59
CA LEU A 102 -12.03 -3.38 4.87
C LEU A 102 -11.58 -2.68 3.58
N LEU A 103 -11.09 -3.43 2.60
CA LEU A 103 -10.60 -2.85 1.35
C LEU A 103 -11.74 -2.35 0.45
N ARG A 104 -12.91 -3.00 0.49
CA ARG A 104 -14.12 -2.54 -0.23
C ARG A 104 -14.68 -1.26 0.39
N ASP A 105 -14.77 -1.21 1.71
CA ASP A 105 -15.17 -0.02 2.47
C ASP A 105 -14.22 1.15 2.18
N LEU A 106 -12.92 0.88 2.07
CA LEU A 106 -11.91 1.87 1.74
C LEU A 106 -12.08 2.44 0.35
N HIS A 107 -12.42 1.59 -0.61
CA HIS A 107 -12.72 2.03 -1.97
C HIS A 107 -13.98 2.90 -1.99
N LYS A 108 -15.06 2.46 -1.34
CA LYS A 108 -16.32 3.20 -1.23
C LYS A 108 -16.10 4.58 -0.60
N ALA A 109 -15.45 4.65 0.57
CA ALA A 109 -15.17 5.92 1.26
C ALA A 109 -14.31 6.89 0.42
N ARG A 110 -13.45 6.37 -0.47
CA ARG A 110 -12.68 7.21 -1.41
C ARG A 110 -13.56 7.77 -2.52
N VAL A 111 -14.46 6.95 -3.07
CA VAL A 111 -15.44 7.40 -4.06
C VAL A 111 -16.36 8.45 -3.45
N ASP A 112 -16.91 8.20 -2.27
CA ASP A 112 -17.82 9.13 -1.59
C ASP A 112 -17.13 10.47 -1.29
N ALA A 113 -15.88 10.44 -0.78
CA ALA A 113 -15.09 11.64 -0.55
C ALA A 113 -14.72 12.40 -1.84
N MET A 114 -14.60 11.70 -2.97
CA MET A 114 -14.36 12.31 -4.29
C MET A 114 -15.63 12.93 -4.85
N VAL A 115 -16.77 12.25 -4.74
CA VAL A 115 -18.08 12.78 -5.13
C VAL A 115 -18.41 14.02 -4.31
N GLU A 116 -18.15 14.04 -3.00
CA GLU A 116 -18.33 15.24 -2.17
C GLU A 116 -17.38 16.38 -2.59
N ARG A 117 -16.19 16.08 -3.12
CA ARG A 117 -15.29 17.10 -3.68
C ARG A 117 -15.80 17.69 -4.99
N LEU A 118 -16.48 16.89 -5.81
CA LEU A 118 -16.94 17.25 -7.16
C LEU A 118 -18.40 17.75 -7.17
N GLY A 119 -19.18 17.41 -6.15
CA GLY A 119 -20.58 17.82 -6.02
C GLY A 119 -20.69 19.34 -5.90
N PRO A 120 -21.83 19.93 -6.32
CA PRO A 120 -22.01 21.36 -6.29
C PRO A 120 -21.77 21.86 -4.87
N ARG A 121 -20.86 22.83 -4.71
CA ARG A 121 -20.77 23.62 -3.48
C ARG A 121 -22.13 24.28 -3.32
N THR A 122 -23.01 23.68 -2.54
CA THR A 122 -24.20 24.38 -2.08
C THR A 122 -23.68 25.53 -1.22
N GLN A 123 -23.59 26.70 -1.85
CA GLN A 123 -23.43 27.97 -1.18
C GLN A 123 -24.55 28.03 -0.14
N LYS A 124 -24.17 27.88 1.13
CA LYS A 124 -24.95 28.43 2.23
C LYS A 124 -24.30 29.76 2.59
#